data_AF-B4D1C2-F1
#
_entry.id   AF-B4D1C2-F1
#
_cell.length_a   1.000
_cell.length_b   1.000
_cell.length_c   1.000
_cell.angle_alpha   90.00
_cell.angle_beta   90.00
_cell.angle_gamma   90.00
#
_symmetry.space_group_name_H-M   'P 1'
#
loop_
_entity.id
_entity.type
_entity.pdbx_description
1 polymer ?
#
loop_
_entity_poly.entity_id
_entity_poly.type
_entity_poly.pdbx_seq_one_letter_code
_entity_poly.pdbx_strand_id
1 'polypeptide(L)' 'MRTTLDIDSDVLAAAKEISARTKRSVGHVISDLARAALLKRGKSKARISRMINGFEVISADGRVVTSELVRKLAEGMDLG' A
#
# COMPACT_ATOMS: atom_id res chain seq x y z
N MET A 1 -4.70 7.72 22.05
CA MET A 1 -5.15 6.66 22.97
C MET A 1 -3.92 5.99 23.57
N ARG A 2 -4.02 5.43 24.78
CA ARG A 2 -2.98 4.56 25.36
C ARG A 2 -3.41 3.12 25.11
N THR A 3 -2.63 2.41 24.31
CA THR A 3 -2.86 1.01 23.93
C THR A 3 -1.53 0.28 24.10
N THR A 4 -1.58 -1.02 24.39
CA THR A 4 -0.40 -1.88 24.33
C THR A 4 -0.39 -2.53 22.96
N LEU A 5 0.74 -2.47 22.27
CA LEU A 5 0.93 -3.02 20.93
C LEU A 5 2.27 -3.73 20.90
N ASP A 6 2.30 -4.93 20.34
CA ASP A 6 3.54 -5.61 20.01
C ASP A 6 4.11 -5.04 18.70
N ILE A 7 5.39 -4.69 18.70
CA ILE A 7 6.06 -4.00 17.60
C ILE A 7 7.50 -4.48 17.46
N ASP A 8 7.89 -4.79 16.23
CA ASP A 8 9.26 -5.18 15.93
C ASP A 8 10.25 -4.06 16.27
N SER A 9 11.43 -4.47 16.76
CA SER A 9 12.44 -3.55 17.28
C SER A 9 12.98 -2.56 16.22
N ASP A 10 13.04 -2.98 14.96
CA ASP A 10 13.47 -2.18 13.81
C ASP A 10 12.42 -1.12 13.44
N VAL A 11 11.14 -1.48 13.45
CA VAL A 11 10.02 -0.55 13.24
C VAL A 11 9.99 0.50 14.33
N LEU A 12 10.20 0.12 15.59
CA LEU A 12 10.27 1.07 16.71
C LEU A 12 11.47 2.02 16.57
N ALA A 13 12.63 1.52 16.14
CA ALA A 13 13.82 2.35 15.88
C ALA A 13 13.56 3.38 14.78
N ALA A 14 12.99 2.95 13.65
CA ALA A 14 12.62 3.84 12.55
C ALA A 14 11.60 4.90 12.98
N ALA A 15 10.58 4.51 13.76
CA ALA A 15 9.58 5.46 14.28
C ALA A 15 10.22 6.51 15.20
N LYS A 16 11.20 6.15 16.03
CA LYS A 16 11.95 7.10 16.87
C LYS A 16 12.72 8.12 16.03
N GLU A 17 13.40 7.69 14.98
CA GLU A 17 14.15 8.58 14.09
C GLU A 17 13.21 9.58 13.39
N ILE A 18 12.09 9.09 12.86
CA ILE A 18 11.07 9.95 12.23
C ILE A 18 10.47 10.92 13.25
N SER A 19 10.21 10.46 14.47
CA SER A 19 9.64 11.28 15.54
C SER A 19 10.55 12.46 15.91
N ALA A 20 11.88 12.22 15.96
CA ALA A 20 12.87 13.26 16.24
C ALA A 20 12.91 14.33 15.14
N ARG A 21 12.85 13.92 13.88
CA ARG A 21 12.84 14.85 12.73
C ARG A 21 11.55 15.65 12.62
N THR A 22 10.41 15.02 12.93
CA THR A 22 9.08 15.64 12.76
C THR A 22 8.58 16.37 14.02
N LYS A 23 9.29 16.27 15.15
CA LYS A 23 8.89 16.82 16.45
C LYS A 23 7.51 16.31 16.92
N ARG A 24 7.17 15.08 16.59
CA ARG A 24 5.93 14.40 16.99
C ARG A 24 6.25 13.24 17.91
N SER A 25 5.30 12.76 18.71
CA SER A 25 5.55 11.57 19.54
C SER A 25 5.60 10.30 18.70
N VAL A 26 6.37 9.31 19.14
CA VAL A 26 6.51 8.00 18.47
C VAL A 26 5.14 7.36 18.22
N GLY A 27 4.26 7.34 19.22
CA GLY A 27 2.92 6.78 19.08
C GLY A 27 2.07 7.51 18.03
N HIS A 28 2.29 8.80 17.82
CA HIS A 28 1.57 9.58 16.83
C HIS A 28 2.11 9.30 15.40
N VAL A 29 3.43 9.13 15.24
CA VAL A 29 4.04 8.66 13.99
C VAL A 29 3.52 7.26 13.62
N ILE A 30 3.52 6.32 14.56
CA ILE A 30 3.00 4.96 14.33
C ILE A 30 1.52 5.00 13.97
N SER A 31 0.71 5.80 14.67
CA SER A 31 -0.72 5.93 14.40
C SER A 31 -0.99 6.45 12.99
N ASP A 32 -0.21 7.40 12.48
CA ASP A 32 -0.37 7.93 11.14
C ASP A 32 0.04 6.92 10.07
N LEU A 33 1.17 6.22 10.27
CA LEU A 33 1.64 5.17 9.37
C LEU A 33 0.62 4.03 9.29
N ALA A 34 0.11 3.58 10.45
CA ALA A 34 -0.92 2.56 10.51
C ALA A 34 -2.20 3.01 9.79
N ARG A 35 -2.66 4.25 10.01
CA ARG A 35 -3.83 4.80 9.32
C ARG A 35 -3.62 4.83 7.80
N ALA A 36 -2.47 5.31 7.33
CA ALA A 36 -2.15 5.36 5.91
C ALA A 36 -2.13 3.96 5.28
N ALA A 37 -1.52 2.98 5.95
CA ALA A 37 -1.48 1.60 5.50
C ALA A 37 -2.87 0.94 5.48
N LEU A 38 -3.68 1.14 6.52
CA LEU A 38 -5.04 0.61 6.60
C LEU A 38 -5.98 1.26 5.58
N LEU A 39 -5.86 2.58 5.35
CA LEU A 39 -6.60 3.27 4.29
C LEU A 39 -6.16 2.78 2.90
N LYS A 40 -4.86 2.53 2.69
CA LYS A 40 -4.35 1.93 1.44
C LYS A 40 -4.86 0.50 1.25
N ARG A 41 -5.12 -0.25 2.33
CA ARG A 41 -5.74 -1.58 2.26
C ARG A 41 -7.25 -1.52 1.99
N GLY A 42 -7.96 -0.56 2.59
CA GLY A 42 -9.38 -0.33 2.35
C GLY A 42 -9.66 0.24 0.95
N LYS A 43 -8.69 0.97 0.39
CA LYS A 43 -8.54 1.16 -1.04
C LYS A 43 -7.78 -0.04 -1.62
N SER A 44 -8.37 -1.25 -1.62
CA SER A 44 -8.13 -2.11 -2.79
C SER A 44 -8.27 -1.15 -3.95
N LYS A 45 -7.18 -0.94 -4.72
CA LYS A 45 -7.10 0.10 -5.75
C LYS A 45 -8.48 0.13 -6.36
N ALA A 46 -9.28 1.16 -6.08
CA ALA A 46 -10.53 1.32 -6.79
C ALA A 46 -10.00 1.45 -8.20
N ARG A 47 -10.11 0.36 -8.96
CA ARG A 47 -9.49 0.16 -10.24
C ARG A 47 -10.25 1.16 -11.07
N ILE A 48 -9.74 2.38 -11.12
CA ILE A 48 -10.26 3.38 -12.02
C ILE A 48 -9.93 2.75 -13.35
N SER A 49 -10.92 2.06 -13.93
CA SER A 49 -10.84 1.42 -15.22
C SER A 49 -10.67 2.57 -16.20
N ARG A 50 -9.41 2.95 -16.40
CA ARG A 50 -9.07 3.99 -17.34
C ARG A 50 -9.20 3.35 -18.70
N MET A 51 -10.28 3.67 -19.40
CA MET A 51 -10.42 3.28 -20.79
C MET A 51 -9.56 4.19 -21.66
N ILE A 52 -8.65 3.61 -22.44
CA ILE A 52 -7.89 4.30 -23.48
C ILE A 52 -8.19 3.59 -24.80
N ASN A 53 -8.71 4.33 -25.78
CA ASN A 53 -9.05 3.80 -27.11
C ASN A 53 -9.92 2.52 -27.08
N GLY A 54 -10.84 2.41 -26.12
CA GLY A 54 -11.72 1.25 -25.95
C GLY A 54 -11.13 0.06 -25.18
N PHE A 55 -9.89 0.17 -24.68
CA PHE A 55 -9.26 -0.87 -23.87
C PHE A 55 -9.22 -0.47 -22.40
N GLU A 56 -9.53 -1.41 -21.50
CA GLU A 56 -9.33 -1.23 -20.07
C GLU A 56 -7.83 -1.27 -19.74
N VAL A 57 -7.30 -0.18 -19.19
CA VAL A 57 -5.89 -0.10 -18.82
C VAL A 57 -5.69 -0.55 -17.38
N ILE A 58 -4.85 -1.58 -17.21
CA ILE A 58 -4.40 -2.05 -15.91
C ILE A 58 -3.43 -1.02 -15.32
N SER A 59 -3.72 -0.53 -14.12
CA SER A 59 -2.95 0.52 -13.47
C SER A 59 -1.57 0.02 -13.03
N ALA A 60 -0.50 0.71 -13.43
CA ALA A 60 0.85 0.43 -12.96
C ALA A 60 0.94 0.48 -11.41
N ASP A 61 1.20 -0.66 -10.77
CA ASP A 61 1.50 -0.82 -9.33
C ASP A 61 2.96 -1.11 -9.06
N GLY A 62 3.80 -1.20 -10.09
CA GLY A 62 5.16 -1.71 -9.96
C GLY A 62 5.25 -3.24 -9.94
N ARG A 63 4.18 -3.96 -10.33
CA ARG A 63 4.27 -5.39 -10.65
C ARG A 63 5.16 -5.59 -11.89
N VAL A 64 6.01 -6.63 -11.88
CA VAL A 64 6.81 -7.03 -13.03
C VAL A 64 5.88 -7.64 -14.09
N VAL A 65 5.94 -7.12 -15.32
CA VAL A 65 5.15 -7.62 -16.45
C VAL A 65 5.91 -8.76 -17.12
N THR A 66 5.35 -9.97 -17.09
CA THR A 66 5.92 -11.17 -17.71
C THR A 66 4.99 -11.71 -18.79
N SER A 67 5.53 -12.48 -19.75
CA SER A 67 4.71 -13.10 -20.81
C SER A 67 3.62 -14.04 -20.25
N GLU A 68 3.93 -14.74 -19.15
CA GLU A 68 2.95 -15.59 -18.45
C GLU A 68 1.79 -14.78 -17.84
N LEU A 69 2.09 -13.60 -17.30
CA LEU A 69 1.04 -12.70 -16.78
C LEU A 69 0.11 -12.24 -17.91
N VAL A 70 0.66 -11.90 -19.07
CA VAL A 70 -0.12 -11.50 -20.25
C VAL A 70 -1.02 -12.63 -20.72
N ARG A 71 -0.50 -13.87 -20.80
CA ARG A 71 -1.27 -15.04 -21.23
C ARG A 71 -2.46 -15.32 -20.32
N LYS A 72 -2.24 -15.27 -19.00
CA LYS A 72 -3.29 -15.46 -17.98
C LYS A 72 -4.41 -14.43 -18.10
N LEU A 73 -4.07 -13.17 -18.33
CA LEU A 73 -5.04 -12.10 -18.54
C LEU A 73 -5.88 -12.32 -19.82
N ALA A 74 -5.25 -12.77 -20.90
CA ALA A 74 -5.94 -13.06 -22.16
C ALA A 74 -6.93 -14.24 -22.02
N GLU A 75 -6.65 -15.19 -21.11
CA GLU A 75 -7.52 -16.32 -20.78
C GLU A 75 -8.68 -15.93 -19.82
N GLY A 76 -8.82 -14.64 -19.47
CA GLY A 76 -9.92 -14.13 -18.65
C GLY A 76 -9.66 -14.15 -17.14
N MET A 77 -8.41 -14.33 -16.71
CA MET A 77 -8.04 -14.27 -15.30
C MET A 77 -8.12 -12.82 -14.79
N ASP A 78 -8.93 -12.57 -13.76
CA ASP A 78 -9.00 -11.25 -13.13
C ASP A 78 -7.88 -11.06 -12.09
N LEU A 79 -7.29 -9.87 -12.09
CA LEU A 79 -6.35 -9.40 -11.09
C LEU A 79 -7.15 -8.58 -10.07
N GLY A 80 -7.84 -9.30 -9.17
CA GLY A 80 -8.68 -8.72 -8.11
C GLY A 80 -8.02 -7.60 -7.30
#